data_AF-A0A6A6DP53-F1
#
_entry.id   AF-A0A6A6DP53-F1
#
_cell.length_a   1.000
_cell.length_b   1.000
_cell.length_c   1.000
_cell.angle_alpha   90.00
_cell.angle_beta   90.00
_cell.angle_gamma   90.00
#
_symmetry.space_group_name_H-M   'P 1'
#
loop_
_entity.id
_entity.type
_entity.pdbx_description
1 polymer ?
#
loop_
_entity_poly.entity_id
_entity_poly.type
_entity_poly.pdbx_seq_one_letter_code
_entity_poly.pdbx_strand_id
1 'polypeptide(L)'
;MSTDLTEEDWNSHQATIRSLYLTENRKLQGPGGVMQEMSTKYGFNATKAQYERRFKKWRFQKNKKKDVWEAIALKVAKRKRDNKESEVRNGDEVVPVKKLRKELSRYGYEAAFPHEFQAPTPRTPEGIYVCTPPTLTCQYVFVI
;
A
#
# COMPACT_ATOMS: atom_id res chain seq x y z
N MET A 1 13.78 -28.77 -13.79
CA MET A 1 12.61 -29.29 -14.53
C MET A 1 11.51 -28.27 -14.43
N SER A 2 11.05 -27.71 -15.56
CA SER A 2 9.96 -26.73 -15.59
C SER A 2 8.65 -27.51 -15.61
N THR A 3 7.92 -27.53 -14.50
CA THR A 3 6.55 -28.06 -14.46
C THR A 3 5.67 -27.09 -15.25
N ASP A 4 5.14 -27.55 -16.37
CA ASP A 4 4.20 -26.75 -17.15
C ASP A 4 2.84 -26.85 -16.47
N LEU A 5 2.49 -25.81 -15.71
CA LEU A 5 1.25 -25.73 -14.93
C LEU A 5 0.11 -25.26 -15.83
N THR A 6 -0.97 -26.04 -15.88
CA THR A 6 -2.13 -25.78 -16.74
C THR A 6 -2.98 -24.62 -16.21
N GLU A 7 -3.84 -24.06 -17.06
CA GLU A 7 -4.77 -23.00 -16.63
C GLU A 7 -5.71 -23.50 -15.51
N GLU A 8 -6.15 -24.76 -15.57
CA GLU A 8 -6.99 -25.38 -14.54
C GLU A 8 -6.29 -25.39 -13.17
N ASP A 9 -5.00 -25.75 -13.12
CA ASP A 9 -4.21 -25.75 -11.88
C ASP A 9 -4.13 -24.36 -11.24
N TRP A 10 -3.98 -23.32 -12.07
CA TRP A 10 -3.93 -21.95 -11.59
C TRP A 10 -5.30 -21.47 -11.10
N ASN A 11 -6.38 -21.84 -11.79
CA ASN A 11 -7.73 -21.44 -11.45
C ASN A 11 -8.19 -22.08 -10.13
N SER A 12 -7.86 -23.35 -9.89
CA SER A 12 -8.19 -24.06 -8.65
C SER A 12 -7.55 -23.39 -7.42
N HIS A 13 -6.34 -22.86 -7.59
CA HIS A 13 -5.60 -22.18 -6.53
C HIS A 13 -5.76 -20.65 -6.52
N GLN A 14 -6.47 -20.07 -7.49
CA GLN A 14 -6.56 -18.61 -7.65
C GLN A 14 -7.10 -17.92 -6.39
N ALA A 15 -8.15 -18.47 -5.77
CA ALA A 15 -8.76 -17.90 -4.57
C ALA A 15 -7.79 -17.90 -3.37
N THR A 16 -7.10 -19.01 -3.15
CA THR A 16 -6.10 -19.14 -2.09
C THR A 16 -4.93 -18.18 -2.30
N ILE A 17 -4.40 -18.14 -3.52
CA ILE A 17 -3.32 -17.23 -3.91
C ILE A 17 -3.76 -15.77 -3.72
N ARG A 18 -5.01 -15.44 -4.07
CA ARG A 18 -5.60 -14.11 -3.87
C ARG A 18 -5.64 -13.73 -2.39
N SER A 19 -6.14 -14.61 -1.53
CA SER A 19 -6.21 -14.37 -0.07
C SER A 19 -4.83 -14.13 0.54
N LEU A 20 -3.88 -15.04 0.26
CA LEU A 20 -2.51 -14.92 0.76
C LEU A 20 -1.84 -13.61 0.28
N TYR A 21 -2.04 -13.25 -0.98
CA TYR A 21 -1.37 -12.11 -1.58
C TYR A 21 -2.03 -10.77 -1.22
N LEU A 22 -3.35 -10.63 -1.35
CA LEU A 22 -4.06 -9.36 -1.18
C LEU A 22 -4.57 -9.15 0.25
N THR A 23 -5.22 -10.16 0.83
CA THR A 23 -5.89 -10.06 2.14
C THR A 23 -4.87 -10.16 3.28
N GLU A 24 -4.02 -11.17 3.27
CA GLU A 24 -2.95 -11.34 4.27
C GLU A 24 -1.71 -10.49 3.96
N ASN A 25 -1.68 -9.83 2.80
CA ASN A 25 -0.62 -8.93 2.36
C ASN A 25 0.80 -9.58 2.32
N ARG A 26 0.89 -10.90 2.19
CA ARG A 26 2.18 -11.63 2.21
C ARG A 26 3.05 -11.33 0.99
N LYS A 27 4.36 -11.28 1.17
CA LYS A 27 5.31 -11.10 0.04
C LYS A 27 5.19 -12.29 -0.93
N LEU A 28 5.51 -12.06 -2.22
CA LEU A 28 5.51 -13.15 -3.20
C LEU A 28 6.62 -14.17 -2.87
N GLN A 29 7.83 -13.65 -2.59
CA GLN A 29 9.02 -14.43 -2.24
C GLN A 29 9.43 -14.19 -0.78
N GLY A 30 10.25 -15.11 -0.26
CA GLY A 30 10.84 -15.03 1.07
C GLY A 30 10.10 -15.87 2.12
N PRO A 31 10.58 -15.83 3.38
CA PRO A 31 9.97 -16.57 4.49
C PRO A 31 8.51 -16.17 4.69
N GLY A 32 7.61 -17.16 4.72
CA GLY A 32 6.17 -16.96 4.82
C GLY A 32 5.52 -16.34 3.57
N GLY A 33 6.25 -16.27 2.46
CA GLY A 33 5.74 -15.74 1.19
C GLY A 33 4.75 -16.67 0.51
N VAL A 34 3.98 -16.13 -0.45
CA VAL A 34 2.95 -16.89 -1.20
C VAL A 34 3.55 -18.12 -1.87
N MET A 35 4.71 -18.00 -2.51
CA MET A 35 5.37 -19.13 -3.18
C MET A 35 5.74 -20.25 -2.21
N GLN A 36 6.23 -19.91 -1.01
CA GLN A 36 6.60 -20.89 0.00
C GLN A 36 5.35 -21.58 0.57
N GLU A 37 4.32 -20.81 0.90
CA GLU A 37 3.06 -21.35 1.41
C GLU A 37 2.41 -22.31 0.41
N MET A 38 2.36 -21.91 -0.87
CA MET A 38 1.80 -22.72 -1.95
C MET A 38 2.60 -24.00 -2.19
N SER A 39 3.92 -23.93 -2.12
CA SER A 39 4.80 -25.10 -2.22
C SER A 39 4.61 -26.06 -1.03
N THR A 40 4.64 -25.55 0.20
CA THR A 40 4.60 -26.39 1.42
C THR A 40 3.23 -27.00 1.69
N LYS A 41 2.14 -26.23 1.53
CA LYS A 41 0.79 -26.70 1.87
C LYS A 41 0.07 -27.40 0.72
N TYR A 42 0.35 -26.99 -0.51
CA TYR A 42 -0.39 -27.45 -1.69
C TYR A 42 0.49 -28.18 -2.70
N GLY A 43 1.80 -28.34 -2.45
CA GLY A 43 2.74 -28.92 -3.41
C GLY A 43 2.91 -28.10 -4.69
N PHE A 44 2.40 -26.86 -4.71
CA PHE A 44 2.28 -26.05 -5.90
C PHE A 44 3.56 -25.26 -6.16
N ASN A 45 4.46 -25.88 -6.91
CA ASN A 45 5.78 -25.36 -7.23
C ASN A 45 5.76 -24.60 -8.57
N ALA A 46 5.64 -23.29 -8.50
CA ALA A 46 5.72 -22.40 -9.66
C ALA A 46 6.83 -21.35 -9.48
N THR A 47 7.41 -20.91 -10.58
CA THR A 47 8.41 -19.85 -10.61
C THR A 47 7.80 -18.48 -10.32
N LYS A 48 8.62 -17.54 -9.83
CA LYS A 48 8.22 -16.15 -9.64
C LYS A 48 7.59 -15.54 -10.89
N ALA A 49 8.21 -15.77 -12.06
CA ALA A 49 7.74 -15.22 -13.33
C ALA A 49 6.34 -15.74 -13.69
N GLN A 50 6.03 -17.01 -13.41
CA GLN A 50 4.69 -17.55 -13.62
C GLN A 50 3.68 -16.88 -12.69
N TYR A 51 3.99 -16.72 -11.40
CA TYR A 51 3.12 -15.98 -10.47
C TYR A 51 2.88 -14.53 -10.93
N GLU A 52 3.92 -13.82 -11.36
CA GLU A 52 3.78 -12.43 -11.81
C GLU A 52 2.90 -12.31 -13.06
N ARG A 53 3.05 -13.24 -14.02
CA ARG A 53 2.15 -13.33 -15.19
C ARG A 53 0.71 -13.55 -14.76
N ARG A 54 0.48 -14.43 -13.79
CA ARG A 54 -0.85 -14.75 -13.25
C ARG A 54 -1.46 -13.57 -12.50
N PHE A 55 -0.68 -12.89 -11.68
CA PHE A 55 -1.14 -11.67 -10.98
C PHE A 55 -1.51 -10.56 -11.96
N LYS A 56 -0.75 -10.41 -13.06
CA LYS A 56 -1.11 -9.49 -14.13
C LYS A 56 -2.42 -9.88 -14.82
N LYS A 57 -2.59 -11.17 -15.15
CA LYS A 57 -3.81 -11.71 -15.78
C LYS A 57 -5.04 -11.49 -14.89
N TRP A 58 -4.93 -11.80 -13.61
CA TRP A 58 -6.01 -11.63 -12.62
C TRP A 58 -6.13 -10.21 -12.06
N ARG A 59 -5.29 -9.28 -12.50
CA ARG A 59 -5.23 -7.89 -12.03
C ARG A 59 -5.04 -7.76 -10.51
N PHE A 60 -4.30 -8.68 -9.89
CA PHE A 60 -3.95 -8.61 -8.47
C PHE A 60 -2.97 -7.48 -8.24
N GLN A 61 -3.43 -6.43 -7.56
CA GLN A 61 -2.64 -5.24 -7.27
C GLN A 61 -2.76 -4.86 -5.80
N LYS A 62 -1.64 -4.90 -5.09
CA LYS A 62 -1.55 -4.48 -3.69
C LYS A 62 -1.64 -2.97 -3.53
N ASN A 63 -0.99 -2.26 -4.44
CA ASN A 63 -0.80 -0.82 -4.37
C ASN A 63 -1.54 -0.17 -5.54
N LYS A 64 -2.21 0.93 -5.24
CA LYS A 64 -2.77 1.83 -6.25
C LYS A 64 -1.87 3.05 -6.37
N LYS A 65 -1.94 3.67 -7.53
CA LYS A 65 -1.23 4.92 -7.80
C LYS A 65 -1.81 6.07 -6.95
N LYS A 66 -1.04 7.14 -6.77
CA LYS A 66 -1.39 8.32 -5.96
C LYS A 66 -2.71 8.95 -6.43
N ASP A 67 -2.83 9.22 -7.73
CA ASP A 67 -4.03 9.74 -8.41
C ASP A 67 -5.31 8.96 -8.07
N VAL A 68 -5.23 7.62 -8.04
CA VAL A 68 -6.38 6.77 -7.68
C VAL A 68 -6.79 7.00 -6.23
N TRP A 69 -5.85 7.07 -5.30
CA TRP A 69 -6.16 7.31 -3.88
C TRP A 69 -6.69 8.72 -3.62
N GLU A 70 -6.18 9.73 -4.33
CA GLU A 70 -6.70 11.11 -4.27
C GLU A 70 -8.15 11.16 -4.72
N ALA A 71 -8.49 10.52 -5.85
CA ALA A 71 -9.86 10.43 -6.32
C ALA A 71 -10.79 9.70 -5.34
N ILE A 72 -10.32 8.62 -4.71
CA ILE A 72 -11.06 7.92 -3.65
C ILE A 72 -11.28 8.86 -2.46
N ALA A 73 -10.25 9.58 -2.03
CA ALA A 73 -10.32 10.46 -0.88
C ALA A 73 -11.33 11.59 -1.07
N LEU A 74 -11.35 12.23 -2.24
CA LEU A 74 -12.34 13.25 -2.58
C LEU A 74 -13.77 12.69 -2.57
N LYS A 75 -13.98 11.49 -3.12
CA LYS A 75 -15.30 10.84 -3.14
C LYS A 75 -15.77 10.47 -1.73
N VAL A 76 -14.90 9.89 -0.90
CA VAL A 76 -15.22 9.55 0.49
C VAL A 76 -15.53 10.82 1.29
N ALA A 77 -14.72 11.87 1.15
CA ALA A 77 -14.95 13.16 1.82
C ALA A 77 -16.29 13.80 1.39
N LYS A 78 -16.62 13.76 0.08
CA LYS A 78 -17.91 14.21 -0.43
C LYS A 78 -19.07 13.43 0.20
N ARG A 79 -19.03 12.10 0.17
CA ARG A 79 -20.08 11.26 0.77
C ARG A 79 -20.25 11.51 2.26
N LYS A 80 -19.15 11.72 2.99
CA LYS A 80 -19.19 12.10 4.41
C LYS A 80 -19.92 13.43 4.64
N ARG A 81 -19.66 14.45 3.80
CA ARG A 81 -20.41 15.73 3.84
C ARG A 81 -21.90 15.54 3.57
N ASP A 82 -22.24 14.60 2.68
CA ASP A 82 -23.62 14.24 2.36
C ASP A 82 -24.26 13.29 3.40
N ASN A 83 -23.60 13.01 4.53
CA ASN A 83 -24.02 12.06 5.57
C ASN A 83 -24.27 10.62 5.05
N LYS A 84 -23.43 10.15 4.12
CA LYS A 84 -23.50 8.81 3.53
C LYS A 84 -22.28 7.97 3.90
N GLU A 85 -22.53 6.76 4.39
CA GLU A 85 -21.48 5.76 4.60
C GLU A 85 -20.79 5.37 3.29
N SER A 86 -19.51 4.97 3.38
CA SER A 86 -18.68 4.66 2.21
C SER A 86 -17.94 3.34 2.39
N GLU A 87 -18.30 2.34 1.59
CA GLU A 87 -17.51 1.12 1.43
C GLU A 87 -16.66 1.24 0.15
N VAL A 88 -15.34 1.09 0.29
CA VAL A 88 -14.42 1.14 -0.85
C VAL A 88 -14.02 -0.29 -1.20
N ARG A 89 -14.32 -0.72 -2.42
CA ARG A 89 -13.94 -2.03 -2.95
C ARG A 89 -12.86 -1.92 -4.03
N ASN A 90 -11.97 -2.90 -4.07
CA ASN A 90 -10.96 -3.08 -5.11
C ASN A 90 -11.25 -4.40 -5.84
N GLY A 91 -11.94 -4.31 -6.98
CA GLY A 91 -12.56 -5.50 -7.58
C GLY A 91 -13.60 -6.07 -6.61
N ASP A 92 -13.49 -7.36 -6.31
CA ASP A 92 -14.42 -8.05 -5.40
C ASP A 92 -14.05 -7.94 -3.92
N GLU A 93 -12.93 -7.30 -3.58
CA GLU A 93 -12.45 -7.23 -2.19
C GLU A 93 -12.73 -5.88 -1.55
N VAL A 94 -13.29 -5.88 -0.35
CA VAL A 94 -13.46 -4.67 0.45
C VAL A 94 -12.09 -4.24 0.96
N VAL A 95 -11.72 -2.98 0.72
CA VAL A 95 -10.47 -2.42 1.23
C VAL A 95 -10.55 -2.39 2.76
N PRO A 96 -9.61 -3.02 3.49
CA PRO A 96 -9.64 -3.03 4.93
C PRO A 96 -9.62 -1.62 5.51
N VAL A 97 -10.48 -1.36 6.50
CA VAL A 97 -10.69 -0.01 7.08
C VAL A 97 -9.37 0.63 7.54
N LYS A 98 -8.46 -0.15 8.14
CA LYS A 98 -7.13 0.33 8.56
C LYS A 98 -6.29 0.84 7.39
N LYS A 99 -6.30 0.13 6.27
CA LYS A 99 -5.61 0.53 5.03
C LYS A 99 -6.28 1.76 4.43
N LEU A 100 -7.61 1.75 4.33
CA LEU A 100 -8.39 2.87 3.83
C LEU A 100 -8.08 4.15 4.62
N ARG A 101 -8.17 4.11 5.97
CA ARG A 101 -7.85 5.25 6.84
C ARG A 101 -6.42 5.77 6.63
N LYS A 102 -5.44 4.88 6.51
CA LYS A 102 -4.04 5.24 6.28
C LYS A 102 -3.86 5.98 4.95
N GLU A 103 -4.42 5.43 3.86
CA GLU A 103 -4.25 6.02 2.53
C GLU A 103 -5.08 7.31 2.37
N LEU A 104 -6.27 7.37 2.96
CA LEU A 104 -7.06 8.61 3.04
C LEU A 104 -6.33 9.71 3.81
N SER A 105 -5.64 9.37 4.90
CA SER A 105 -4.82 10.36 5.64
C SER A 105 -3.64 10.85 4.81
N ARG A 106 -3.06 9.98 3.99
CA ARG A 106 -1.88 10.31 3.17
C ARG A 106 -2.23 11.19 1.97
N TYR A 107 -3.32 10.87 1.29
CA TYR A 107 -3.68 11.49 0.01
C TYR A 107 -4.88 12.46 0.12
N GLY A 108 -5.65 12.40 1.20
CA GLY A 108 -6.83 13.24 1.37
C GLY A 108 -6.52 14.71 1.57
N TYR A 109 -5.41 15.04 2.26
CA TYR A 109 -4.97 16.43 2.42
C TYR A 109 -4.51 17.01 1.08
N GLU A 110 -3.58 16.32 0.39
CA GLU A 110 -3.09 16.70 -0.93
C GLU A 110 -4.21 16.89 -1.96
N ALA A 111 -5.21 16.01 -1.94
CA ALA A 111 -6.33 16.09 -2.87
C ALA A 111 -7.26 17.26 -2.54
N ALA A 112 -7.46 17.59 -1.26
CA ALA A 112 -8.31 18.70 -0.83
C ALA A 112 -7.63 20.06 -0.97
N PHE A 113 -6.29 20.09 -0.85
CA PHE A 113 -5.46 21.28 -0.94
C PHE A 113 -4.28 20.99 -1.87
N PRO A 114 -4.50 21.04 -3.20
CA PRO A 114 -3.40 20.96 -4.16
C PRO A 114 -2.36 22.02 -3.81
N HIS A 115 -1.08 21.65 -3.87
CA HIS A 115 0.08 22.49 -3.53
C HIS A 115 0.13 23.84 -4.27
N GLU A 116 -0.71 24.04 -5.28
CA GLU A 116 -0.90 25.30 -6.01
C GLU A 116 -1.49 26.43 -5.15
N PHE A 117 -1.98 26.14 -3.93
CA PHE A 117 -2.48 27.12 -2.97
C PHE A 117 -1.63 27.24 -1.70
N GLN A 118 -0.30 27.14 -1.80
CA GLN A 118 0.55 27.53 -0.68
C GLN A 118 0.40 29.03 -0.42
N ALA A 119 -0.30 29.37 0.67
CA ALA A 119 -0.29 30.73 1.19
C ALA A 119 1.16 31.17 1.41
N PRO A 120 1.50 32.45 1.14
CA PRO A 120 2.82 32.97 1.45
C PRO A 120 3.18 32.64 2.90
N THR A 121 4.39 32.16 3.13
CA THR A 121 4.86 31.90 4.50
C THR A 121 4.64 33.15 5.35
N PRO A 122 3.91 33.06 6.46
CA PRO A 122 3.69 34.22 7.31
C PRO A 122 5.06 34.74 7.77
N ARG A 123 5.24 36.07 7.74
CA ARG A 123 6.46 36.68 8.28
C ARG A 123 6.57 36.29 9.75
N THR A 124 7.74 35.81 10.13
CA THR A 124 8.07 35.58 11.53
C THR A 124 7.92 36.91 12.28
N PRO A 125 7.10 36.97 13.35
CA PRO A 125 6.98 38.17 14.17
C PRO A 125 8.34 38.62 14.72
N GLU A 126 8.48 39.91 14.99
CA GLU A 126 9.70 40.46 15.59
C GLU A 126 10.01 39.77 16.93
N GLY A 127 11.28 39.44 17.16
CA GLY A 127 11.75 38.76 18.37
C GLY A 127 11.59 37.24 18.40
N ILE A 128 11.00 36.62 17.37
CA ILE A 128 10.89 35.16 17.25
C ILE A 128 11.93 34.64 16.24
N TYR A 129 12.69 33.62 16.63
CA TYR A 129 13.67 32.95 15.78
C TYR A 129 13.35 31.45 15.70
N VAL A 130 13.29 30.92 14.47
CA VAL A 130 13.11 29.48 14.22
C VAL A 130 14.40 28.96 13.60
N CYS A 131 15.12 28.13 14.34
CA CYS A 131 16.40 27.57 13.92
C CYS A 131 16.33 26.04 13.97
N THR A 132 16.95 25.37 13.00
CA THR A 132 17.23 23.93 13.11
C THR A 132 18.22 23.72 14.25
N PRO A 133 17.92 22.91 15.28
CA PRO A 133 18.85 22.72 16.39
C PRO A 133 20.15 22.07 15.87
N PRO A 134 21.33 22.49 16.38
CA PRO A 134 22.59 21.86 16.02
C PRO A 134 22.54 20.38 16.41
N THR A 135 22.90 19.51 15.47
CA THR A 135 23.03 18.08 15.75
C THR A 135 24.12 17.90 16.80
N LEU A 136 23.78 17.42 17.99
CA LEU A 136 24.76 17.07 19.01
C LEU A 136 25.58 15.87 18.49
N THR A 137 26.68 16.13 17.79
CA THR A 137 27.72 15.13 17.56
C THR A 137 28.39 14.84 18.90
N CYS A 138 27.92 13.79 19.56
CA CYS A 138 28.52 13.23 20.77
C CYS A 138 29.90 12.66 20.40
N GLN A 139 30.96 13.46 20.54
CA GLN A 139 32.32 12.93 20.58
C GLN A 139 32.56 12.40 21.99
N TYR A 140 32.52 11.08 22.13
CA TYR A 140 33.09 10.37 23.27
C TYR A 140 34.58 10.73 23.36
N VAL A 141 34.96 11.53 24.35
CA VAL A 141 36.37 11.73 24.70
C VAL A 141 36.75 10.61 25.67
N PHE A 142 37.53 9.66 25.19
CA PHE A 142 38.17 8.65 26.04
C PHE A 142 39.28 9.37 26.83
N VAL A 143 39.15 9.47 28.15
CA VAL A 143 40.27 9.84 29.02
C VAL A 143 40.85 8.54 29.57
N ILE A 144 42.15 8.38 29.30
CA ILE A 144 43.03 7.26 29.65
C ILE A 144 43.29 7.22 31.16
#